data_AF-A0A7H5ERV8-F1
#
_entry.id   AF-A0A7H5ERV8-F1
#
_cell.length_a   1.000
_cell.length_b   1.000
_cell.length_c   1.000
_cell.angle_alpha   90.00
_cell.angle_beta   90.00
_cell.angle_gamma   90.00
#
_symmetry.space_group_name_H-M   'P 1'
#
loop_
_entity.id
_entity.type
_entity.pdbx_description
1 polymer ?
#
loop_
_entity_poly.entity_id
_entity_poly.type
_entity_poly.pdbx_seq_one_letter_code
_entity_poly.pdbx_strand_id
1 'polypeptide(L)'
;MTTQTLLDLLHALRANVNPLTGEPVGEESRLREPDVRASLNRLIRAVNEKRQETVEIPEQMITDACRDLRELGYAPSVGQLAKVFIGSRSIVDRRLKGIPAYNRFRGVYTRKMIHEFLLAYHRQFPDRLPEYPPKGRATVHQPWKAVTFFEEETFNNLEEAKATELYRAVRDLGLRRPADRLPEYIVRARVNYPRSFEPWTREEQALLVEAMCYTNDQDKLADIFGRTPTSVILAGQQLIYDSEQAHRAA
;
A
#
# COMPACT_ATOMS: atom_id res chain seq x y z
N MET A 1 -18.60 -20.13 -32.51
CA MET A 1 -17.94 -18.87 -32.10
C MET A 1 -16.77 -19.24 -31.19
N THR A 2 -15.54 -18.78 -31.46
CA THR A 2 -14.36 -19.12 -30.64
C THR A 2 -14.20 -18.16 -29.45
N THR A 3 -13.42 -18.53 -28.43
CA THR A 3 -13.07 -17.62 -27.32
C THR A 3 -12.41 -16.34 -27.83
N GLN A 4 -11.55 -16.45 -28.85
CA GLN A 4 -10.91 -15.30 -29.46
C GLN A 4 -11.95 -14.39 -30.14
N THR A 5 -12.86 -14.97 -30.92
CA THR A 5 -13.97 -14.22 -31.54
C THR A 5 -14.80 -13.49 -30.47
N LEU A 6 -15.11 -14.14 -29.34
CA LEU A 6 -15.85 -13.50 -28.25
C LEU A 6 -15.06 -12.34 -27.62
N LEU A 7 -13.76 -12.50 -27.39
CA LEU A 7 -12.90 -11.43 -26.86
C LEU A 7 -12.84 -10.24 -27.81
N ASP A 8 -12.72 -10.48 -29.12
CA ASP A 8 -12.68 -9.43 -30.14
C ASP A 8 -13.99 -8.62 -30.13
N LEU A 9 -15.15 -9.29 -30.04
CA LEU A 9 -16.46 -8.63 -29.91
C LEU A 9 -16.53 -7.77 -28.64
N LEU A 10 -16.10 -8.30 -27.50
CA LEU A 10 -16.13 -7.59 -26.21
C LEU A 10 -15.15 -6.40 -26.17
N HIS A 11 -13.99 -6.53 -26.81
CA HIS A 11 -13.02 -5.46 -26.93
C HIS A 11 -13.53 -4.31 -27.79
N ALA A 12 -14.19 -4.60 -28.92
CA ALA A 12 -14.83 -3.60 -29.76
C ALA A 12 -15.94 -2.85 -29.00
N LEU A 13 -16.82 -3.57 -28.30
CA LEU A 13 -17.85 -2.93 -27.46
C LEU A 13 -17.26 -2.05 -26.37
N ARG A 14 -16.21 -2.51 -25.69
CA ARG A 14 -15.48 -1.71 -24.68
C ARG A 14 -14.84 -0.46 -25.28
N ALA A 15 -14.41 -0.52 -26.55
CA ALA A 15 -13.84 0.59 -27.29
C ALA A 15 -14.92 1.53 -27.88
N ASN A 16 -16.21 1.25 -27.63
CA ASN A 16 -17.34 1.98 -28.23
C ASN A 16 -17.33 1.89 -29.77
N VAL A 17 -17.01 0.71 -30.29
CA VAL A 17 -16.99 0.36 -31.71
C VAL A 17 -17.98 -0.77 -31.94
N ASN A 18 -18.77 -0.68 -33.02
CA ASN A 18 -19.64 -1.75 -33.46
C ASN A 18 -18.76 -2.93 -33.91
N PRO A 19 -18.85 -4.10 -33.25
CA PRO A 19 -17.97 -5.23 -33.53
C PRO A 19 -18.18 -5.86 -34.92
N LEU A 20 -19.32 -5.60 -35.58
CA LEU A 20 -19.65 -6.18 -36.88
C LEU A 20 -19.24 -5.26 -38.04
N THR A 21 -19.30 -3.95 -37.84
CA THR A 21 -19.01 -2.96 -38.90
C THR A 21 -17.67 -2.26 -38.71
N GLY A 22 -17.09 -2.30 -37.51
CA GLY A 22 -15.87 -1.57 -37.16
C GLY A 22 -16.07 -0.06 -36.98
N GLU A 23 -17.30 0.43 -37.10
CA GLU A 23 -17.62 1.85 -36.99
C GLU A 23 -17.84 2.27 -35.53
N PRO A 24 -17.53 3.54 -35.16
CA PRO A 24 -17.84 4.07 -33.85
C PRO A 24 -19.34 3.99 -33.56
N VAL A 25 -19.71 3.55 -32.36
CA VAL A 25 -21.10 3.63 -31.90
C VAL A 25 -21.38 5.10 -31.53
N GLY A 26 -22.50 5.64 -32.01
CA GLY A 26 -22.88 7.05 -31.85
C GLY A 26 -22.92 7.53 -30.39
N GLU A 27 -22.97 8.86 -30.20
CA GLU A 27 -22.84 9.51 -28.88
C GLU A 27 -23.94 9.13 -27.87
N GLU A 28 -25.10 8.69 -28.36
CA GLU A 28 -26.22 8.18 -27.54
C GLU A 28 -25.92 6.82 -26.87
N SER A 29 -24.78 6.21 -27.17
CA SER A 29 -24.36 4.92 -26.63
C SER A 29 -23.97 5.00 -25.15
N ARG A 30 -24.54 4.10 -24.35
CA ARG A 30 -24.22 3.92 -22.94
C ARG A 30 -22.94 3.09 -22.71
N LEU A 31 -22.27 2.60 -23.76
CA LEU A 31 -21.06 1.77 -23.65
C LEU A 31 -19.88 2.50 -22.98
N ARG A 32 -19.88 3.84 -22.99
CA ARG A 32 -18.85 4.64 -22.32
C ARG A 32 -19.08 4.83 -20.83
N GLU A 33 -20.27 4.49 -20.31
CA GLU A 33 -20.58 4.68 -18.90
C GLU A 33 -19.66 3.86 -18.00
N PRO A 34 -19.23 4.41 -16.84
CA PRO A 34 -18.27 3.74 -15.96
C PRO A 34 -18.68 2.33 -15.55
N ASP A 35 -19.96 2.13 -15.19
CA ASP A 35 -20.47 0.84 -14.72
C ASP A 35 -20.57 -0.19 -15.84
N VAL A 36 -20.92 0.25 -17.05
CA VAL A 36 -20.94 -0.60 -18.26
C VAL A 36 -19.53 -1.03 -18.63
N ARG A 37 -18.56 -0.09 -18.65
CA ARG A 37 -17.14 -0.39 -18.89
C ARG A 37 -16.56 -1.32 -17.83
N ALA A 38 -16.89 -1.11 -16.57
CA ALA A 38 -16.45 -1.97 -15.47
C ALA A 38 -16.99 -3.40 -15.64
N SER A 39 -18.24 -3.54 -16.07
CA SER A 39 -18.88 -4.84 -16.32
C SER A 39 -18.31 -5.55 -17.55
N LEU A 40 -18.08 -4.84 -18.66
CA LEU A 40 -17.38 -5.38 -19.83
C LEU A 40 -15.97 -5.84 -19.50
N ASN A 41 -15.21 -5.09 -18.70
CA ASN A 41 -13.89 -5.50 -18.25
C ASN A 41 -13.92 -6.76 -17.37
N ARG A 42 -14.95 -6.92 -16.52
CA ARG A 42 -15.15 -8.15 -15.74
C ARG A 42 -15.43 -9.35 -16.64
N LEU A 43 -16.28 -9.16 -17.66
CA LEU A 43 -16.62 -10.21 -18.61
C LEU A 43 -15.42 -10.60 -19.49
N ILE A 44 -14.67 -9.62 -20.01
CA ILE A 44 -13.42 -9.85 -20.74
C ILE A 44 -12.46 -10.66 -19.87
N ARG A 45 -12.31 -10.33 -18.58
CA ARG A 45 -11.48 -11.13 -17.66
C ARG A 45 -11.99 -12.54 -17.48
N ALA A 46 -13.30 -12.72 -17.27
CA ALA A 46 -13.90 -14.05 -17.10
C ALA A 46 -13.78 -14.93 -18.35
N VAL A 47 -13.85 -14.32 -19.54
CA VAL A 47 -13.68 -15.03 -20.82
C VAL A 47 -12.20 -15.28 -21.13
N ASN A 48 -11.33 -14.33 -20.79
CA ASN A 48 -9.89 -14.45 -20.94
C ASN A 48 -9.25 -15.30 -19.83
N GLU A 49 -10.01 -15.70 -18.81
CA GLU A 49 -9.70 -16.85 -17.96
C GLU A 49 -9.80 -18.15 -18.79
N LYS A 50 -8.93 -18.27 -19.81
CA LYS A 50 -8.05 -19.43 -19.79
C LYS A 50 -7.38 -19.37 -18.42
N ARG A 51 -7.84 -20.19 -17.48
CA ARG A 51 -6.96 -20.54 -16.36
C ARG A 51 -5.69 -21.05 -17.01
N GLN A 52 -4.62 -20.25 -17.02
CA GLN A 52 -3.31 -20.85 -16.93
C GLN A 52 -3.32 -21.56 -15.57
N GLU A 53 -3.77 -22.81 -15.56
CA GLU A 53 -3.80 -23.62 -14.33
C GLU A 53 -2.38 -23.77 -13.78
N THR A 54 -1.40 -23.69 -14.67
CA THR A 54 0.02 -23.77 -14.35
C THR A 54 0.66 -22.39 -14.44
N VAL A 55 1.15 -21.92 -13.30
CA VAL A 55 2.03 -20.75 -13.22
C VAL A 55 3.42 -21.16 -13.66
N GLU A 56 4.02 -20.40 -14.57
CA GLU A 56 5.39 -20.62 -15.03
C GLU A 56 6.22 -19.36 -14.72
N ILE A 57 7.03 -19.46 -13.67
CA ILE A 57 8.02 -18.43 -13.32
C ILE A 57 9.39 -19.10 -13.41
N PRO A 58 10.28 -18.66 -14.31
CA PRO A 58 11.61 -19.23 -14.43
C PRO A 58 12.37 -19.16 -13.11
N GLU A 59 13.03 -20.25 -12.71
CA GLU A 59 13.82 -20.28 -11.46
C GLU A 59 14.84 -19.14 -11.40
N GLN A 60 15.53 -18.88 -12.53
CA GLN A 60 16.50 -17.79 -12.62
C GLN A 60 15.89 -16.43 -12.26
N MET A 61 14.62 -16.18 -12.61
CA MET A 61 13.93 -14.94 -12.25
C MET A 61 13.65 -14.85 -10.75
N ILE A 62 13.38 -15.97 -10.09
CA ILE A 62 13.23 -16.02 -8.63
C ILE A 62 14.57 -15.72 -7.96
N THR A 63 15.65 -16.33 -8.44
CA THR A 63 17.01 -16.12 -7.95
C THR A 63 17.47 -14.67 -8.12
N ASP A 64 17.27 -14.10 -9.32
CA ASP A 64 17.62 -12.72 -9.62
C ASP A 64 16.79 -11.74 -8.77
N ALA A 65 15.48 -11.94 -8.66
CA ALA A 65 14.63 -11.10 -7.81
C ALA A 65 15.04 -11.17 -6.33
N CYS A 66 15.45 -12.34 -5.84
CA CYS A 66 15.99 -12.49 -4.50
C CYS A 66 17.33 -11.75 -4.32
N ARG A 67 18.21 -11.76 -5.33
CA ARG A 67 19.47 -10.99 -5.32
C ARG A 67 19.17 -9.50 -5.29
N ASP A 68 18.36 -8.99 -6.22
CA ASP A 68 18.03 -7.56 -6.32
C ASP A 68 17.39 -7.03 -5.02
N LEU A 69 16.53 -7.84 -4.38
CA LEU A 69 15.96 -7.49 -3.06
C LEU A 69 17.03 -7.39 -1.97
N ARG A 70 17.99 -8.33 -1.93
CA ARG A 70 19.09 -8.29 -0.95
C ARG A 70 20.00 -7.10 -1.16
N GLU A 71 20.31 -6.76 -2.41
CA GLU A 71 21.08 -5.56 -2.77
C GLU A 71 20.40 -4.27 -2.30
N LEU A 72 19.07 -4.23 -2.33
CA LEU A 72 18.27 -3.13 -1.79
C LEU A 72 18.07 -3.18 -0.26
N GLY A 73 18.71 -4.13 0.44
CA GLY A 73 18.67 -4.27 1.90
C GLY A 73 17.45 -5.01 2.44
N TYR A 74 16.68 -5.69 1.58
CA TYR A 74 15.50 -6.45 1.99
C TYR A 74 15.82 -7.92 2.24
N ALA A 75 15.06 -8.54 3.14
CA ALA A 75 15.03 -9.99 3.26
C ALA A 75 13.98 -10.57 2.30
N PRO A 76 14.37 -11.33 1.24
CA PRO A 76 13.41 -11.93 0.33
C PRO A 76 12.51 -12.93 1.07
N SER A 77 11.23 -12.95 0.69
CA SER A 77 10.26 -13.93 1.17
C SER A 77 9.20 -14.20 0.10
N VAL A 78 8.50 -15.32 0.21
CA VAL A 78 7.41 -15.69 -0.71
C VAL A 78 6.40 -14.55 -0.87
N GLY A 79 5.97 -13.97 0.25
CA GLY A 79 5.03 -12.85 0.25
C GLY A 79 5.57 -11.59 -0.44
N GLN A 80 6.87 -11.33 -0.31
CA GLN A 80 7.52 -10.16 -0.89
C GLN A 80 7.74 -10.29 -2.39
N LEU A 81 8.22 -11.45 -2.86
CA LEU A 81 8.37 -11.73 -4.30
C LEU A 81 7.00 -11.68 -5.00
N ALA A 82 5.96 -12.25 -4.39
CA ALA A 82 4.61 -12.18 -4.95
C ALA A 82 4.13 -10.72 -5.14
N LYS A 83 4.45 -9.82 -4.21
CA LYS A 83 4.15 -8.37 -4.32
C LYS A 83 4.97 -7.71 -5.43
N VAL A 84 6.24 -8.06 -5.58
CA VAL A 84 7.10 -7.53 -6.65
C VAL A 84 6.59 -7.96 -8.02
N PHE A 85 6.39 -9.26 -8.22
CA PHE A 85 5.96 -9.86 -9.48
C PHE A 85 4.61 -9.33 -9.99
N ILE A 86 3.65 -9.11 -9.08
CA ILE A 86 2.35 -8.50 -9.45
C ILE A 86 2.40 -6.97 -9.57
N GLY A 87 3.51 -6.36 -9.15
CA GLY A 87 3.65 -4.91 -9.05
C GLY A 87 2.69 -4.30 -8.03
N SER A 88 2.63 -4.82 -6.80
CA SER A 88 1.67 -4.33 -5.81
C SER A 88 1.77 -2.81 -5.61
N ARG A 89 0.62 -2.11 -5.60
CA ARG A 89 0.55 -0.68 -5.25
C ARG A 89 0.93 -0.40 -3.80
N SER A 90 0.91 -1.43 -2.94
CA SER A 90 1.36 -1.32 -1.55
C SER A 90 2.88 -1.16 -1.40
N ILE A 91 3.65 -1.32 -2.49
CA ILE A 91 5.10 -1.09 -2.47
C ILE A 91 5.32 0.43 -2.53
N VAL A 92 5.72 0.99 -1.38
CA VAL A 92 6.01 2.42 -1.22
C VAL A 92 7.40 2.76 -1.73
N ASP A 93 8.41 1.93 -1.42
CA ASP A 93 9.79 2.15 -1.87
C ASP A 93 9.87 2.13 -3.40
N ARG A 94 10.30 3.26 -3.98
CA ARG A 94 10.42 3.44 -5.43
C ARG A 94 11.56 2.62 -6.01
N ARG A 95 12.61 2.29 -5.23
CA ARG A 95 13.74 1.46 -5.68
C ARG A 95 13.27 0.06 -6.08
N LEU A 96 12.30 -0.49 -5.33
CA LEU A 96 11.66 -1.77 -5.65
C LEU A 96 10.82 -1.74 -6.94
N LYS A 97 10.49 -0.57 -7.48
CA LYS A 97 9.81 -0.45 -8.78
C LYS A 97 10.77 -0.49 -9.97
N GLY A 98 12.07 -0.30 -9.71
CA GLY A 98 13.13 -0.32 -10.72
C GLY A 98 13.72 -1.71 -10.98
N ILE A 99 13.44 -2.70 -10.13
CA ILE A 99 13.96 -4.06 -10.33
C ILE A 99 13.27 -4.73 -11.54
N PRO A 100 13.99 -5.51 -12.37
CA PRO A 100 13.44 -6.13 -13.59
C PRO A 100 12.21 -7.01 -13.36
N ALA A 101 12.14 -7.63 -12.18
CA ALA A 101 11.04 -8.48 -11.76
C ALA A 101 9.73 -7.70 -11.45
N TYR A 102 9.81 -6.39 -11.23
CA TYR A 102 8.64 -5.61 -10.82
C TYR A 102 7.57 -5.62 -11.91
N ASN A 103 6.33 -5.90 -11.52
CA ASN A 103 5.17 -5.89 -12.42
C ASN A 103 5.20 -6.92 -13.56
N ARG A 104 6.19 -7.83 -13.58
CA ARG A 104 6.43 -8.76 -14.70
C ARG A 104 5.23 -9.66 -15.03
N PHE A 105 4.46 -10.02 -14.02
CA PHE A 105 3.31 -10.94 -14.16
C PHE A 105 1.96 -10.26 -13.91
N ARG A 106 1.91 -8.93 -13.89
CA ARG A 106 0.64 -8.22 -13.69
C ARG A 106 -0.31 -8.49 -14.85
N GLY A 107 -1.52 -8.92 -14.52
CA GLY A 107 -2.54 -9.25 -15.51
C GLY A 107 -2.32 -10.59 -16.20
N VAL A 108 -1.19 -11.27 -15.96
CA VAL A 108 -0.91 -12.63 -16.41
C VAL A 108 -1.37 -13.63 -15.36
N TYR A 109 -0.90 -13.46 -14.11
CA TYR A 109 -1.28 -14.31 -12.99
C TYR A 109 -1.97 -13.51 -11.90
N THR A 110 -2.86 -14.16 -11.15
CA THR A 110 -3.38 -13.56 -9.92
C THR A 110 -2.31 -13.58 -8.83
N ARG A 111 -2.41 -12.68 -7.85
CA ARG A 111 -1.51 -12.70 -6.68
C ARG A 111 -1.56 -14.05 -5.95
N LYS A 112 -2.74 -14.67 -5.88
CA LYS A 112 -2.93 -15.98 -5.24
C LYS A 112 -2.12 -17.06 -5.96
N MET A 113 -2.23 -17.14 -7.28
CA MET A 113 -1.50 -18.10 -8.11
C MET A 113 0.02 -17.95 -7.98
N ILE A 114 0.54 -16.72 -8.06
CA ILE A 114 1.98 -16.45 -7.87
C ILE A 114 2.42 -16.89 -6.47
N HIS A 115 1.62 -16.61 -5.45
CA HIS A 115 1.94 -16.97 -4.07
C HIS A 115 1.97 -18.49 -3.88
N GLU A 116 0.99 -19.22 -4.41
CA GLU A 116 0.93 -20.69 -4.36
C GLU A 116 2.11 -21.33 -5.08
N PHE A 117 2.47 -20.80 -6.26
CA PHE A 117 3.67 -21.24 -7.00
C PHE A 117 4.94 -21.03 -6.18
N LEU A 118 5.12 -19.84 -5.58
CA LEU A 118 6.30 -19.53 -4.78
C LEU A 118 6.34 -20.33 -3.47
N LEU A 119 5.20 -20.68 -2.88
CA LEU A 119 5.13 -21.61 -1.75
C LEU A 119 5.59 -23.00 -2.16
N ALA A 120 5.20 -23.49 -3.34
CA ALA A 120 5.69 -24.76 -3.87
C ALA A 120 7.22 -24.71 -4.11
N TYR A 121 7.73 -23.61 -4.67
CA TYR A 121 9.17 -23.39 -4.82
C TYR A 121 9.90 -23.37 -3.46
N HIS A 122 9.36 -22.67 -2.45
CA HIS A 122 9.91 -22.66 -1.09
C HIS A 122 10.00 -24.08 -0.50
N ARG A 123 8.97 -24.92 -0.68
CA ARG A 123 9.00 -26.30 -0.18
C ARG A 123 10.12 -27.13 -0.82
N GLN A 124 10.47 -26.86 -2.07
CA GLN A 124 11.58 -27.52 -2.76
C GLN A 124 12.94 -26.91 -2.39
N PHE A 125 12.99 -25.60 -2.16
CA PHE A 125 14.23 -24.85 -1.93
C PHE A 125 14.11 -23.87 -0.75
N PRO A 126 13.97 -24.38 0.50
CA PRO A 126 13.64 -23.54 1.65
C PRO A 126 14.71 -22.47 1.95
N ASP A 127 15.98 -22.78 1.70
CA ASP A 127 17.11 -21.87 1.93
C ASP A 127 17.23 -20.76 0.88
N ARG A 128 16.65 -20.97 -0.33
CA ARG A 128 16.74 -19.99 -1.43
C ARG A 128 15.71 -18.89 -1.31
N LEU A 129 14.50 -19.24 -0.88
CA LEU A 129 13.38 -18.34 -0.68
C LEU A 129 12.59 -18.78 0.55
N PRO A 130 12.71 -18.11 1.70
CA PRO A 130 11.93 -18.45 2.88
C PRO A 130 10.46 -18.02 2.71
N GLU A 131 9.54 -18.75 3.35
CA GLU A 131 8.11 -18.37 3.35
C GLU A 131 7.89 -17.00 4.00
N TYR A 132 8.51 -16.80 5.16
CA TYR A 132 8.44 -15.60 5.96
C TYR A 132 9.81 -14.92 6.01
N PRO A 133 9.86 -13.58 6.09
CA PRO A 133 11.11 -12.88 6.38
C PRO A 133 11.64 -13.32 7.76
N PRO A 134 12.97 -13.35 7.98
CA PRO A 134 13.55 -13.64 9.29
C PRO A 134 12.99 -12.68 10.34
N LYS A 135 12.67 -13.19 11.54
CA LYS A 135 12.26 -12.36 12.68
C LYS A 135 13.32 -11.27 12.92
N GLY A 136 12.87 -10.03 13.10
CA GLY A 136 13.75 -8.88 13.38
C GLY A 136 14.37 -8.18 12.15
N ARG A 137 14.18 -8.68 10.92
CA ARG A 137 14.58 -7.94 9.72
C ARG A 137 13.41 -7.15 9.14
N ALA A 138 13.60 -5.83 9.01
CA ALA A 138 12.58 -4.96 8.45
C ALA A 138 12.30 -5.35 6.98
N THR A 139 11.01 -5.54 6.65
CA THR A 139 10.54 -5.81 5.27
C THR A 139 10.41 -4.55 4.43
N VAL A 140 10.72 -3.38 5.01
CA VAL A 140 10.73 -2.06 4.40
C VAL A 140 11.92 -1.32 5.01
N HIS A 141 12.77 -0.71 4.18
CA HIS A 141 13.80 0.20 4.67
C HIS A 141 13.11 1.42 5.28
N GLN A 142 13.11 1.49 6.62
CA GLN A 142 12.46 2.54 7.41
C GLN A 142 13.52 3.23 8.29
N PRO A 143 14.45 4.01 7.69
CA PRO A 143 15.60 4.57 8.42
C PRO A 143 15.15 5.51 9.54
N TRP A 144 13.99 6.14 9.41
CA TRP A 144 13.39 6.97 10.44
C TRP A 144 13.11 6.25 11.76
N LYS A 145 13.00 4.91 11.78
CA LYS A 145 12.85 4.16 13.04
C LYS A 145 14.05 4.26 13.98
N ALA A 146 15.20 4.71 13.49
CA ALA A 146 16.38 4.96 14.31
C ALA A 146 16.31 6.30 15.08
N VAL A 147 15.30 7.13 14.84
CA VAL A 147 15.09 8.39 15.57
C VAL A 147 14.61 8.08 17.00
N THR A 148 15.39 8.50 18.00
CA THR A 148 15.19 8.14 19.42
C THR A 148 14.36 9.15 20.22
N PHE A 149 13.80 10.19 19.59
CA PHE A 149 13.09 11.29 20.27
C PHE A 149 12.05 10.85 21.33
N PHE A 150 11.27 9.79 21.05
CA PHE A 150 10.25 9.26 21.96
C PHE A 150 10.80 8.21 22.96
N GLU A 151 12.07 7.83 22.83
CA GLU A 151 12.78 6.88 23.69
C GLU A 151 13.67 7.60 24.72
N GLU A 152 13.90 8.91 24.54
CA GLU A 152 14.59 9.79 25.46
C GLU A 152 13.77 10.04 26.74
N GLU A 153 14.39 10.69 27.74
CA GLU A 153 13.69 11.06 28.98
C GLU A 153 12.44 11.88 28.66
N THR A 154 11.31 11.51 29.26
CA THR A 154 10.04 12.17 29.00
C THR A 154 10.07 13.62 29.50
N PHE A 155 9.81 14.57 28.62
CA PHE A 155 9.55 15.96 28.95
C PHE A 155 8.13 16.34 28.51
N ASN A 156 7.48 17.19 29.29
CA ASN A 156 6.17 17.72 28.97
C ASN A 156 6.03 19.15 29.48
N ASN A 157 6.22 20.10 28.57
CA ASN A 157 6.04 21.54 28.76
C ASN A 157 4.77 22.04 28.07
N LEU A 158 3.86 21.14 27.71
CA LEU A 158 2.63 21.49 27.01
C LEU A 158 1.59 22.01 28.00
N GLU A 159 1.41 23.33 28.03
CA GLU A 159 0.39 23.99 28.85
C GLU A 159 -1.02 23.55 28.44
N GLU A 160 -1.93 23.48 29.41
CA GLU A 160 -3.30 22.99 29.19
C GLU A 160 -4.08 23.82 28.16
N ALA A 161 -3.85 25.14 28.13
CA ALA A 161 -4.43 26.03 27.13
C ALA A 161 -3.98 25.64 25.71
N LYS A 162 -2.68 25.37 25.53
CA LYS A 162 -2.12 24.96 24.24
C LYS A 162 -2.55 23.54 23.86
N ALA A 163 -2.60 22.62 24.82
CA ALA A 163 -3.14 21.28 24.61
C ALA A 163 -4.59 21.32 24.13
N THR A 164 -5.42 22.18 24.73
CA THR A 164 -6.81 22.39 24.33
C THR A 164 -6.93 22.99 22.93
N GLU A 165 -6.07 23.95 22.59
CA GLU A 165 -5.98 24.54 21.25
C GLU A 165 -5.65 23.47 20.19
N LEU A 166 -4.59 22.69 20.42
CA LEU A 166 -4.18 21.59 19.52
C LEU A 166 -5.29 20.54 19.37
N TYR A 167 -5.94 20.15 20.47
CA TYR A 167 -7.04 19.20 20.45
C TYR A 167 -8.20 19.70 19.56
N ARG A 168 -8.57 20.98 19.69
CA ARG A 168 -9.60 21.59 18.83
C ARG A 168 -9.16 21.61 17.38
N ALA A 169 -7.93 22.06 17.10
CA ALA A 169 -7.40 22.10 15.74
C ALA A 169 -7.41 20.72 15.06
N VAL A 170 -6.97 19.67 15.76
CA VAL A 170 -6.99 18.29 15.25
C VAL A 170 -8.41 17.78 15.02
N ARG A 171 -9.34 18.07 15.93
CA ARG A 171 -10.74 17.70 15.79
C ARG A 171 -11.37 18.36 14.56
N ASP A 172 -11.08 19.64 14.33
CA ASP A 172 -11.64 20.44 13.25
C ASP A 172 -11.14 20.03 11.86
N LEU A 173 -10.05 19.25 11.77
CA LEU A 173 -9.63 18.59 10.52
C LEU A 173 -10.68 17.59 9.98
N GLY A 174 -11.57 17.09 10.84
CA GLY A 174 -12.60 16.11 10.49
C GLY A 174 -12.04 14.75 10.08
N LEU A 175 -12.93 13.80 9.78
CA LEU A 175 -12.59 12.46 9.33
C LEU A 175 -12.76 12.37 7.81
N ARG A 176 -11.75 11.87 7.10
CA ARG A 176 -11.81 11.69 5.64
C ARG A 176 -12.50 10.39 5.25
N ARG A 177 -12.41 9.35 6.07
CA ARG A 177 -13.15 8.10 5.82
C ARG A 177 -14.55 8.18 6.40
N PRO A 178 -15.61 8.12 5.57
CA PRO A 178 -16.98 8.20 6.03
C PRO A 178 -17.34 6.96 6.87
N ALA A 179 -18.15 7.16 7.90
CA ALA A 179 -18.44 6.15 8.92
C ALA A 179 -19.36 5.02 8.45
N ASP A 180 -20.10 5.24 7.36
CA ASP A 180 -21.18 4.38 6.85
C ASP A 180 -20.69 3.04 6.25
N ARG A 181 -19.39 2.87 6.00
CA ARG A 181 -18.81 1.66 5.40
C ARG A 181 -17.49 1.21 6.03
N LEU A 182 -17.27 1.52 7.30
CA LEU A 182 -16.05 1.10 7.99
C LEU A 182 -16.13 -0.37 8.44
N PRO A 183 -15.10 -1.19 8.18
CA PRO A 183 -14.98 -2.50 8.81
C PRO A 183 -15.04 -2.41 10.34
N GLU A 184 -15.64 -3.40 11.00
CA GLU A 184 -15.85 -3.42 12.47
C GLU A 184 -14.58 -3.21 13.29
N TYR A 185 -13.42 -3.69 12.81
CA TYR A 185 -12.15 -3.49 13.51
C TYR A 185 -11.74 -2.01 13.55
N ILE A 186 -12.08 -1.22 12.53
CA ILE A 186 -11.84 0.23 12.50
C ILE A 186 -12.81 0.93 13.45
N VAL A 187 -14.08 0.53 13.45
CA VAL A 187 -15.10 1.08 14.36
C VAL A 187 -14.66 0.88 15.82
N ARG A 188 -14.23 -0.32 16.18
CA ARG A 188 -13.71 -0.61 17.53
C ARG A 188 -12.49 0.22 17.90
N ALA A 189 -11.53 0.39 16.98
CA ALA A 189 -10.36 1.23 17.24
C ALA A 189 -10.72 2.71 17.47
N ARG A 190 -11.75 3.20 16.76
CA ARG A 190 -12.22 4.60 16.86
C ARG A 190 -12.94 4.93 18.16
N VAL A 191 -13.30 3.94 18.98
CA VAL A 191 -13.84 4.18 20.33
C VAL A 191 -12.79 4.86 21.21
N ASN A 192 -11.56 4.37 21.18
CA ASN A 192 -10.46 4.91 21.99
C ASN A 192 -9.65 5.97 21.26
N TYR A 193 -9.56 5.83 19.93
CA TYR A 193 -8.69 6.66 19.10
C TYR A 193 -9.50 7.15 17.89
N PRO A 194 -10.26 8.25 18.00
CA PRO A 194 -11.24 8.71 17.01
C PRO A 194 -10.69 8.85 15.58
N ARG A 195 -9.40 9.15 15.44
CA ARG A 195 -8.70 9.32 14.16
C ARG A 195 -7.92 8.09 13.70
N SER A 196 -8.19 6.92 14.31
CA SER A 196 -7.61 5.64 13.87
C SER A 196 -7.87 5.37 12.39
N PHE A 197 -6.82 4.90 11.71
CA PHE A 197 -6.77 4.59 10.29
C PHE A 197 -6.97 5.78 9.33
N GLU A 198 -7.02 7.01 9.83
CA GLU A 198 -6.94 8.20 8.98
C GLU A 198 -5.51 8.39 8.46
N PRO A 199 -5.32 8.83 7.20
CA PRO A 199 -3.99 9.22 6.73
C PRO A 199 -3.51 10.46 7.50
N TRP A 200 -2.20 10.54 7.79
CA TRP A 200 -1.60 11.77 8.32
C TRP A 200 -1.58 12.83 7.20
N THR A 201 -2.36 13.89 7.37
CA THR A 201 -2.44 14.99 6.41
C THR A 201 -1.30 15.98 6.66
N ARG A 202 -0.99 16.86 5.71
CA ARG A 202 0.05 17.89 5.92
C ARG A 202 -0.31 18.81 7.08
N GLU A 203 -1.58 19.15 7.19
CA GLU A 203 -2.12 19.98 8.28
C GLU A 203 -1.99 19.26 9.63
N GLU A 204 -2.35 17.97 9.70
CA GLU A 204 -2.19 17.17 10.91
C GLU A 204 -0.72 16.97 11.29
N GLN A 205 0.16 16.80 10.31
CA GLN A 205 1.61 16.70 10.50
C GLN A 205 2.19 18.01 11.06
N ALA A 206 1.76 19.17 10.57
CA ALA A 206 2.20 20.46 11.08
C ALA A 206 1.82 20.63 12.56
N LEU A 207 0.58 20.26 12.94
CA LEU A 207 0.14 20.26 14.33
C LEU A 207 0.98 19.29 15.18
N LEU A 208 1.36 18.13 14.65
CA LEU A 208 2.20 17.18 15.37
C LEU A 208 3.62 17.72 15.60
N VAL A 209 4.23 18.33 14.58
CA VAL A 209 5.53 18.99 14.71
C VAL A 209 5.46 20.07 15.78
N GLU A 210 4.42 20.91 15.76
CA GLU A 210 4.21 21.94 16.76
C GLU A 210 4.07 21.36 18.18
N ALA A 211 3.26 20.31 18.35
CA ALA A 211 3.09 19.65 19.64
C ALA A 211 4.40 19.04 20.18
N MET A 212 5.19 18.43 19.29
CA MET A 212 6.48 17.83 19.63
C MET A 212 7.53 18.85 20.10
N CYS A 213 7.38 20.14 19.78
CA CYS A 213 8.23 21.18 20.37
C CYS A 213 8.01 21.36 21.87
N TYR A 214 6.87 20.91 22.42
CA TYR A 214 6.50 21.08 23.81
C TYR A 214 6.53 19.78 24.62
N THR A 215 6.43 18.62 23.97
CA THR A 215 6.40 17.33 24.68
C THR A 215 6.89 16.18 23.80
N ASN A 216 7.58 15.19 24.40
CA ASN A 216 7.79 13.87 23.79
C ASN A 216 6.93 12.78 24.46
N ASP A 217 5.99 13.16 25.32
CA ASP A 217 5.02 12.24 25.94
C ASP A 217 4.05 11.70 24.87
N GLN A 218 4.32 10.48 24.44
CA GLN A 218 3.56 9.78 23.41
C GLN A 218 2.08 9.56 23.79
N ASP A 219 1.77 9.42 25.07
CA ASP A 219 0.41 9.15 25.53
C ASP A 219 -0.40 10.45 25.56
N LYS A 220 0.21 11.56 26.02
CA LYS A 220 -0.41 12.90 25.92
C LYS A 220 -0.65 13.29 24.46
N LEU A 221 0.30 13.00 23.56
CA LEU A 221 0.12 13.23 22.13
C LEU A 221 -0.94 12.28 21.54
N ALA A 222 -0.97 11.01 21.92
CA ALA A 222 -2.00 10.07 21.47
C ALA A 222 -3.41 10.56 21.79
N ASP A 223 -3.62 11.11 22.99
CA ASP A 223 -4.88 11.69 23.43
C ASP A 223 -5.27 12.92 22.60
N ILE A 224 -4.34 13.86 22.39
CA ILE A 224 -4.59 15.07 21.58
C ILE A 224 -4.94 14.72 20.14
N PHE A 225 -4.19 13.78 19.55
CA PHE A 225 -4.34 13.42 18.15
C PHE A 225 -5.42 12.36 17.91
N GLY A 226 -6.00 11.77 18.96
CA GLY A 226 -6.97 10.68 18.85
C GLY A 226 -6.43 9.50 18.06
N ARG A 227 -5.14 9.18 18.23
CA ARG A 227 -4.41 8.10 17.52
C ARG A 227 -3.67 7.24 18.53
N THR A 228 -3.32 6.01 18.15
CA THR A 228 -2.53 5.14 19.04
C THR A 228 -1.14 5.74 19.28
N PRO A 229 -0.53 5.52 20.47
CA PRO A 229 0.84 5.96 20.75
C PRO A 229 1.83 5.51 19.68
N THR A 230 1.75 4.24 19.27
CA THR A 230 2.58 3.71 18.18
C THR A 230 2.42 4.48 16.87
N SER A 231 1.21 4.94 16.52
CA SER A 231 0.99 5.73 15.31
C SER A 231 1.60 7.12 15.41
N VAL A 232 1.60 7.72 16.61
CA VAL A 232 2.23 9.03 16.87
C VAL A 232 3.74 8.92 16.76
N ILE A 233 4.34 7.93 17.44
CA ILE A 233 5.78 7.66 17.41
C ILE A 233 6.26 7.53 15.96
N LEU A 234 5.62 6.64 15.18
CA LEU A 234 6.04 6.39 13.80
C LEU A 234 5.93 7.63 12.91
N ALA A 235 4.90 8.46 13.12
CA ALA A 235 4.72 9.70 12.38
C ALA A 235 5.76 10.76 12.78
N GLY A 236 5.99 10.95 14.08
CA GLY A 236 6.97 11.91 14.58
C GLY A 236 8.40 11.54 14.20
N GLN A 237 8.79 10.27 14.32
CA GLN A 237 10.08 9.75 13.85
C GLN A 237 10.30 10.04 12.36
N GLN A 238 9.27 9.81 11.54
CA GLN A 238 9.34 10.08 10.11
C GLN A 238 9.50 11.58 9.82
N LEU A 239 8.75 12.45 10.52
CA LEU A 239 8.84 13.90 10.35
C LEU A 239 10.22 14.46 10.73
N ILE A 240 10.79 13.99 11.84
CA ILE A 240 12.15 14.35 12.26
C ILE A 240 13.17 13.93 11.20
N TYR A 241 13.11 12.65 10.79
CA TYR A 241 14.03 12.13 9.79
C TYR A 241 13.95 12.89 8.46
N ASP A 242 12.73 13.13 7.95
CA ASP A 242 12.51 13.85 6.69
C ASP A 242 13.04 15.29 6.78
N SER A 243 12.89 15.95 7.94
CA SER A 243 13.47 17.27 8.23
C SER A 243 15.00 17.26 8.21
N GLU A 244 15.63 16.29 8.90
CA GLU A 244 17.09 16.14 8.90
C GLU A 244 17.65 15.88 7.50
N GLN A 245 16.98 15.05 6.70
CA GLN A 245 17.40 14.80 5.33
C GLN A 245 17.28 16.05 4.46
N ALA A 246 16.22 16.85 4.63
CA ALA A 246 16.05 18.10 3.91
C ALA A 246 17.16 19.10 4.25
N HIS A 247 17.54 19.21 5.53
CA HIS A 247 18.64 20.07 5.97
C HIS A 247 20.02 19.62 5.46
N ARG A 248 20.26 18.31 5.34
CA ARG A 248 21.53 17.78 4.79
C ARG A 248 21.67 17.95 3.28
N ALA A 249 20.56 18.12 2.57
CA ALA A 249 20.53 18.27 1.12
C ALA A 249 20.55 19.73 0.64
N ALA A 250 20.39 20.69 1.55
CA ALA A 250 20.45 22.13 1.32
C ALA A 250 21.87 22.67 1.55
#